data_AF-A0A916Z576-F1
#
_entry.id   AF-A0A916Z576-F1
#
_cell.length_a   1.000
_cell.length_b   1.000
_cell.length_c   1.000
_cell.angle_alpha   90.00
_cell.angle_beta   90.00
_cell.angle_gamma   90.00
#
_symmetry.space_group_name_H-M   'P 1'
#
loop_
_entity.id
_entity.type
_entity.pdbx_description
1 polymer ?
#
loop_
_entity_poly.entity_id
_entity_poly.type
_entity_poly.pdbx_seq_one_letter_code
_entity_poly.pdbx_strand_id
1 'polypeptide(L)'
;MSGPERPDGKRKDWQPTWRKPIGILLLLLAILIYAGICVTLVEPISNWHILLQVPVWLVLGVAWLLPLKRFLIWMETGRWK
;
A
#
# COMPACT_ATOMS: atom_id res chain seq x y z
N MET A 1 55.08 20.35 -15.54
CA MET A 1 54.67 19.38 -14.49
C MET A 1 53.16 19.48 -14.35
N SER A 2 52.44 18.71 -15.17
CA SER A 2 50.98 18.64 -15.17
C SER A 2 50.58 17.55 -14.17
N GLY A 3 49.87 17.92 -13.10
CA GLY A 3 49.39 16.97 -12.08
C GLY A 3 48.37 15.98 -12.67
N PRO A 4 48.23 14.78 -12.10
CA PRO A 4 47.39 13.73 -12.68
C PRO A 4 45.90 14.11 -12.66
N GLU A 5 45.32 14.19 -13.85
CA GLU A 5 43.86 14.16 -14.07
C GLU A 5 43.27 12.97 -13.30
N ARG A 6 42.33 13.21 -12.36
CA ARG A 6 41.60 12.15 -11.67
C ARG A 6 40.45 11.68 -12.56
N PRO A 7 40.50 10.47 -13.17
CA PRO A 7 39.45 10.02 -14.06
C PRO A 7 38.53 9.07 -13.31
N ASP A 8 37.52 9.60 -12.62
CA ASP A 8 36.26 8.88 -12.35
C ASP A 8 35.33 9.66 -11.41
N GLY A 9 34.70 10.70 -11.96
CA GLY A 9 33.39 11.14 -11.51
C GLY A 9 32.30 10.13 -11.88
N LYS A 10 32.45 8.84 -11.53
CA LYS A 10 31.33 7.88 -11.64
C LYS A 10 30.38 8.13 -10.48
N ARG A 11 29.52 9.14 -10.63
CA ARG A 11 28.33 9.27 -9.77
C ARG A 11 27.53 7.99 -9.91
N LYS A 12 27.43 7.27 -8.80
CA LYS A 12 26.74 5.99 -8.69
C LYS A 12 25.39 6.28 -8.05
N ASP A 13 24.45 6.84 -8.81
CA ASP A 13 23.23 7.40 -8.23
C ASP A 13 21.94 7.06 -8.97
N TRP A 14 21.97 6.16 -9.96
CA TRP A 14 20.76 5.49 -10.46
C TRP A 14 20.74 4.02 -10.02
N GLN A 15 20.50 3.79 -8.73
CA GLN A 15 19.93 2.52 -8.28
C GLN A 15 18.41 2.65 -8.48
N PRO A 16 17.81 2.10 -9.56
CA PRO A 16 16.36 2.12 -9.73
C PRO A 16 15.73 1.36 -8.56
N THR A 17 15.23 2.13 -7.59
CA THR A 17 14.60 1.58 -6.39
C THR A 17 13.20 1.14 -6.79
N TRP A 18 13.08 -0.04 -7.39
CA TRP A 18 11.82 -0.70 -7.76
C TRP A 18 10.83 -0.85 -6.59
N ARG A 19 11.28 -0.65 -5.35
CA ARG A 19 10.46 -0.70 -4.13
C ARG A 19 9.35 0.35 -4.07
N LYS A 20 9.64 1.58 -4.50
CA LYS A 20 8.68 2.70 -4.42
C LYS A 20 7.46 2.52 -5.35
N PRO A 21 7.63 2.20 -6.65
CA PRO A 21 6.48 2.01 -7.53
C PRO A 21 5.66 0.76 -7.17
N ILE A 22 6.29 -0.33 -6.72
CA ILE A 22 5.58 -1.55 -6.33
C ILE A 22 4.67 -1.31 -5.11
N GLY A 23 5.14 -0.53 -4.12
CA GLY A 23 4.31 -0.14 -2.99
C GLY A 23 3.08 0.66 -3.41
N ILE A 24 3.24 1.65 -4.28
CA ILE A 24 2.10 2.42 -4.79
C ILE A 24 1.13 1.51 -5.57
N LEU A 25 1.64 0.60 -6.40
CA LEU A 25 0.81 -0.31 -7.19
C LEU A 25 -0.02 -1.25 -6.32
N LEU A 26 0.59 -1.84 -5.28
CA LEU A 26 -0.11 -2.71 -4.33
C LEU A 26 -1.13 -1.94 -3.50
N LEU A 27 -0.83 -0.71 -3.09
CA LEU A 27 -1.78 0.13 -2.37
C LEU A 27 -3.02 0.42 -3.23
N LEU A 28 -2.80 0.80 -4.49
CA LEU A 28 -3.87 1.02 -5.45
C LEU A 28 -4.70 -0.25 -5.66
N LEU A 29 -4.05 -1.39 -5.85
CA LEU A 29 -4.73 -2.68 -6.01
C LEU A 29 -5.55 -3.05 -4.77
N ALA A 30 -5.00 -2.86 -3.58
CA ALA A 30 -5.69 -3.12 -2.32
C ALA A 30 -6.96 -2.26 -2.20
N ILE A 31 -6.85 -0.96 -2.47
CA ILE A 31 -8.01 -0.04 -2.46
C ILE A 31 -9.06 -0.48 -3.49
N LEU A 32 -8.62 -0.92 -4.67
CA LEU A 32 -9.52 -1.41 -5.72
C LEU A 32 -10.30 -2.66 -5.27
N ILE A 33 -9.60 -3.62 -4.67
CA ILE A 33 -10.19 -4.84 -4.11
C ILE A 33 -11.18 -4.47 -2.99
N TYR A 34 -10.82 -3.56 -2.11
CA TYR A 34 -11.68 -3.11 -1.02
C TYR A 34 -12.94 -2.42 -1.50
N ALA A 35 -12.81 -1.51 -2.48
CA ALA A 35 -13.95 -0.87 -3.09
C ALA A 35 -14.89 -1.92 -3.73
N GLY A 36 -14.32 -2.92 -4.41
CA GLY A 36 -15.07 -4.05 -4.94
C GLY A 36 -15.83 -4.82 -3.86
N ILE A 37 -15.16 -5.18 -2.76
CA ILE A 37 -15.78 -5.85 -1.61
C ILE A 37 -16.89 -4.99 -0.99
N CYS A 38 -16.66 -3.69 -0.80
CA CYS A 38 -17.69 -2.78 -0.29
C CYS A 38 -18.93 -2.79 -1.19
N VAL A 39 -18.77 -2.67 -2.50
CA VAL A 39 -19.89 -2.63 -3.45
C VAL A 39 -20.67 -3.95 -3.43
N THR A 40 -19.99 -5.10 -3.40
CA THR A 40 -20.67 -6.40 -3.36
C THR A 40 -21.39 -6.65 -2.04
N LEU A 41 -20.92 -6.03 -0.94
CA LEU A 41 -21.56 -6.12 0.37
C LEU A 41 -22.71 -5.12 0.54
N VAL A 42 -22.73 -4.01 -0.20
CA VAL A 42 -23.81 -3.00 -0.11
C VAL A 42 -25.18 -3.59 -0.41
N GLU A 43 -25.35 -4.33 -1.51
CA GLU A 43 -26.65 -4.93 -1.90
C GLU A 43 -27.24 -5.87 -0.83
N PRO A 44 -26.52 -6.92 -0.36
CA PRO A 44 -27.07 -7.82 0.64
C PRO A 44 -27.29 -7.15 2.00
N ILE A 45 -26.41 -6.22 2.41
CA ILE A 45 -26.52 -5.53 3.71
C ILE A 45 -27.64 -4.49 3.67
N SER A 46 -27.92 -3.86 2.52
CA SER A 46 -29.00 -2.88 2.38
C SER A 46 -30.40 -3.48 2.62
N ASN A 47 -30.55 -4.81 2.57
CA ASN A 47 -31.79 -5.49 2.91
C ASN A 47 -31.96 -5.69 4.43
N TRP A 48 -30.93 -5.43 5.23
CA TRP A 48 -30.97 -5.59 6.68
C TRP A 48 -31.37 -4.30 7.38
N HIS A 49 -31.91 -4.43 8.60
CA HIS A 49 -32.24 -3.29 9.44
C HIS A 49 -30.98 -2.47 9.76
N ILE A 50 -31.10 -1.13 9.73
CA ILE A 50 -29.97 -0.18 9.93
C ILE A 50 -29.12 -0.46 11.18
N LEU A 51 -29.71 -1.02 12.24
CA LEU A 51 -29.04 -1.36 13.50
C LEU A 51 -27.98 -2.47 13.33
N LEU A 52 -28.17 -3.38 12.37
CA LEU A 52 -27.17 -4.41 12.03
C LEU A 52 -26.15 -3.88 11.02
N GLN A 53 -26.57 -2.95 10.16
CA GLN A 53 -25.72 -2.33 9.15
C GLN A 53 -24.55 -1.56 9.81
N VAL A 54 -24.83 -0.75 10.84
CA VAL A 54 -23.81 0.06 11.53
C VAL A 54 -22.62 -0.76 12.06
N PRO A 55 -22.80 -1.79 12.91
CA PRO A 55 -21.69 -2.57 13.43
C PRO A 55 -20.96 -3.35 12.33
N VAL A 56 -21.65 -3.82 11.29
CA VAL A 56 -20.99 -4.50 10.16
C VAL A 56 -20.04 -3.56 9.42
N TRP A 57 -20.49 -2.34 9.10
CA TRP A 57 -19.63 -1.34 8.47
C TRP A 57 -18.50 -0.88 9.39
N LEU A 58 -18.74 -0.80 10.70
CA LEU A 58 -17.72 -0.50 11.69
C LEU A 58 -16.63 -1.59 11.70
N VAL A 59 -17.03 -2.86 11.75
CA VAL A 59 -16.10 -4.00 11.73
C VAL A 59 -15.35 -4.04 10.40
N LEU A 60 -16.00 -3.79 9.26
CA LEU A 60 -15.35 -3.76 7.95
C LEU A 60 -14.29 -2.65 7.89
N GLY A 61 -14.62 -1.45 8.38
CA GLY A 61 -13.68 -0.33 8.48
C GLY A 61 -12.52 -0.60 9.44
N VAL A 62 -12.78 -1.25 10.57
CA VAL A 62 -11.73 -1.64 11.53
C VAL A 62 -10.85 -2.76 10.98
N ALA A 63 -11.46 -3.75 10.33
CA ALA A 63 -10.74 -4.84 9.67
C ALA A 63 -9.81 -4.32 8.58
N TRP A 64 -10.15 -3.22 7.91
CA TRP A 64 -9.31 -2.56 6.90
C TRP A 64 -8.01 -1.93 7.46
N LEU A 65 -7.97 -1.58 8.75
CA LEU A 65 -6.77 -1.02 9.38
C LEU A 65 -5.64 -2.05 9.54
N LEU A 66 -5.98 -3.33 9.72
CA LEU A 66 -5.01 -4.43 9.84
C LEU A 66 -4.12 -4.58 8.59
N PRO A 67 -4.67 -4.74 7.37
CA PRO A 67 -3.87 -4.82 6.15
C PRO A 67 -3.13 -3.51 5.89
N LEU A 68 -3.73 -2.34 6.16
CA LEU A 68 -3.07 -1.06 5.97
C LEU A 68 -1.81 -0.93 6.83
N LYS A 69 -1.88 -1.31 8.11
CA LYS A 69 -0.72 -1.31 9.02
C LYS A 69 0.37 -2.26 8.55
N ARG A 70 0.01 -3.49 8.16
CA ARG A 70 0.97 -4.50 7.65
C ARG A 70 1.64 -4.03 6.35
N PHE A 71 0.87 -3.35 5.50
CA PHE A 71 1.34 -2.80 4.23
C PHE A 71 2.28 -1.60 4.42
N LEU A 72 1.96 -0.65 5.31
CA LEU A 72 2.86 0.47 5.63
C LEU A 72 4.20 -0.04 6.18
N ILE A 73 4.17 -1.02 7.09
CA ILE A 73 5.39 -1.64 7.62
C ILE A 73 6.22 -2.25 6.49
N TRP A 74 5.58 -2.92 5.54
CA TRP A 74 6.28 -3.49 4.38
C TRP A 74 6.92 -2.40 3.50
N MET A 75 6.20 -1.28 3.30
CA MET A 75 6.62 -0.16 2.46
C MET A 75 7.77 0.65 3.08
N GLU A 76 7.78 0.85 4.41
CA GLU A 76 8.85 1.55 5.14
C GLU A 76 10.07 0.66 5.40
N THR A 77 9.87 -0.60 5.76
CA THR A 77 10.98 -1.41 6.30
C THR A 77 11.81 -2.06 5.21
N GLY A 78 11.21 -2.41 4.07
CA GLY A 78 11.88 -3.07 2.95
C GLY A 78 12.62 -4.38 3.26
N ARG A 79 12.64 -4.82 4.52
CA ARG A 79 13.29 -6.00 5.03
C ARG A 79 12.19 -6.84 5.64
N TRP A 80 11.92 -7.96 5.01
CA TRP A 80 11.27 -9.08 5.66
C TRP A 80 12.17 -9.50 6.82
N LYS A 81 11.72 -9.23 8.04
CA LYS A 81 12.08 -10.00 9.22
C LYS A 81 10.81 -10.25 10.02
#